data_AF-A0A2V6DLR4-F1
#
_entry.id   AF-A0A2V6DLR4-F1
#
_cell.length_a   1.000
_cell.length_b   1.000
_cell.length_c   1.000
_cell.angle_alpha   90.00
_cell.angle_beta   90.00
_cell.angle_gamma   90.00
#
_symmetry.space_group_name_H-M   'P 1'
#
loop_
_entity.id
_entity.type
_entity.pdbx_description
1 polymer ?
#
loop_
_entity_poly.entity_id
_entity_poly.type
_entity_poly.pdbx_seq_one_letter_code
_entity_poly.pdbx_strand_id
1 'polypeptide(L)'
;MVRPLVSVLATAALLSVSPLCRGALAAEPEVIDGIAAVVNNDVITYSEVRDVSAPSEKLLRDQYRGEELVTKIKEARAEALKDLIDRQLIVQAFKKEGYQIPDHYLDQRVHDIIRENFNGDRNTFIKTLQAQTFTLGEFRKLETEKMIVQAMRHKNVEVNTIVSPNKIQDYYRKHAADFTSKEQVKLRMIMVSAGTSDRAGQKAMAEEILGKLGNGAGFDRMAQIYSEDSTRDLGGDWGWIDRGTLTAPLEKVAFSLRLGKVSNIVEVGGNYYILKVEGRRGGVDAGTLARQSAPESLH
;
A
#
# COMPACT_ATOMS: atom_id res chain seq x y z
N MET A 1 49.62 -70.80 -74.46
CA MET A 1 50.32 -69.85 -73.56
C MET A 1 49.60 -68.53 -73.64
N VAL A 2 48.86 -68.20 -72.57
CA VAL A 2 47.92 -67.09 -72.46
C VAL A 2 48.57 -66.00 -71.62
N ARG A 3 48.46 -64.73 -72.03
CA ARG A 3 48.73 -63.57 -71.17
C ARG A 3 47.67 -62.49 -71.40
N PRO A 4 46.93 -62.06 -70.37
CA PRO A 4 45.91 -61.02 -70.48
C PRO A 4 46.43 -59.62 -70.10
N LEU A 5 45.66 -58.63 -70.55
CA LEU A 5 45.63 -57.22 -70.15
C LEU A 5 45.58 -57.02 -68.62
N VAL A 6 46.31 -56.02 -68.12
CA VAL A 6 46.01 -55.32 -66.85
C VAL A 6 46.28 -53.81 -66.98
N SER A 7 45.23 -53.04 -66.72
CA SER A 7 45.13 -51.58 -66.50
C SER A 7 45.85 -51.13 -65.22
N VAL A 8 46.20 -49.83 -65.07
CA VAL A 8 46.59 -49.03 -63.86
C VAL A 8 47.63 -47.95 -64.29
N LEU A 9 47.66 -46.66 -63.92
CA LEU A 9 46.97 -45.80 -62.95
C LEU A 9 47.01 -44.33 -63.44
N ALA A 10 46.05 -43.53 -63.01
CA ALA A 10 45.91 -42.09 -63.21
C ALA A 10 46.97 -41.23 -62.47
N THR A 11 47.31 -40.06 -63.01
CA THR A 11 47.94 -38.96 -62.25
C THR A 11 47.36 -37.58 -62.63
N ALA A 12 46.92 -36.86 -61.58
CA ALA A 12 46.83 -35.41 -61.31
C ALA A 12 46.54 -34.42 -62.48
N ALA A 13 45.68 -33.40 -62.35
CA ALA A 13 45.43 -32.56 -61.18
C ALA A 13 44.03 -31.92 -61.23
N LEU A 14 43.33 -31.95 -60.09
CA LEU A 14 42.12 -31.18 -59.79
C LEU A 14 42.53 -29.79 -59.27
N LEU A 15 42.23 -28.73 -60.02
CA LEU A 15 42.13 -27.37 -59.49
C LEU A 15 40.69 -27.14 -59.03
N SER A 16 40.41 -27.49 -57.77
CA SER A 16 39.18 -27.17 -57.07
C SER A 16 39.16 -25.69 -56.71
N VAL A 17 38.57 -24.86 -57.58
CA VAL A 17 38.15 -23.51 -57.21
C VAL A 17 37.01 -23.66 -56.20
N SER A 18 37.35 -23.53 -54.93
CA SER A 18 36.38 -23.51 -53.85
C SER A 18 35.46 -22.30 -54.03
N PRO A 19 34.13 -22.44 -53.91
CA PRO A 19 33.27 -21.28 -53.82
C PRO A 19 33.58 -20.61 -52.49
N LEU A 20 34.34 -19.50 -52.53
CA LEU A 20 34.36 -18.56 -51.43
C LEU A 20 32.90 -18.16 -51.17
N CYS A 21 32.36 -18.64 -50.06
CA CYS A 21 31.17 -18.09 -49.44
C CYS A 21 31.40 -16.59 -49.29
N ARG A 22 30.87 -15.81 -50.24
CA ARG A 22 30.49 -14.43 -49.99
C ARG A 22 29.40 -14.51 -48.92
N GLY A 23 29.83 -14.46 -47.67
CA GLY A 23 28.94 -14.11 -46.57
C GLY A 23 28.33 -12.77 -46.94
N ALA A 24 27.09 -12.78 -47.39
CA ALA A 24 26.26 -11.59 -47.36
C ALA A 24 26.23 -11.19 -45.89
N LEU A 25 26.90 -10.10 -45.56
CA LEU A 25 26.50 -9.27 -44.42
C LEU A 25 25.05 -8.86 -44.74
N ALA A 26 24.10 -9.72 -44.39
CA ALA A 26 22.73 -9.29 -44.21
C ALA A 26 22.82 -8.26 -43.10
N ALA A 27 22.78 -6.98 -43.48
CA ALA A 27 22.52 -5.92 -42.54
C ALA A 27 21.32 -6.38 -41.71
N GLU A 28 21.52 -6.47 -40.39
CA GLU A 28 20.41 -6.80 -39.49
C GLU A 28 19.26 -5.85 -39.82
N PRO A 29 18.01 -6.35 -39.95
CA PRO A 29 16.90 -5.50 -40.32
C PRO A 29 16.80 -4.36 -39.31
N GLU A 30 17.08 -3.14 -39.78
CA GLU A 30 16.92 -1.93 -38.99
C GLU A 30 15.43 -1.85 -38.64
N VAL A 31 15.10 -2.10 -37.37
CA VAL A 31 13.73 -2.02 -36.89
C VAL A 31 13.38 -0.53 -36.87
N ILE A 32 12.77 -0.06 -37.96
CA ILE A 32 12.26 1.30 -38.05
C ILE A 32 11.05 1.38 -37.10
N ASP A 33 11.28 1.94 -35.93
CA ASP A 33 10.23 2.21 -34.95
C ASP A 33 9.30 3.32 -35.45
N GLY A 34 8.00 3.16 -35.19
CA GLY A 34 6.98 4.08 -35.67
C GLY A 34 6.77 5.27 -34.74
N ILE A 35 6.24 6.36 -35.29
CA ILE A 35 5.90 7.58 -34.54
C ILE A 35 4.53 7.40 -33.87
N ALA A 36 4.49 7.52 -32.54
CA ALA A 36 3.26 7.52 -31.76
C ALA A 36 2.69 8.94 -31.59
N ALA A 37 3.55 9.95 -31.39
CA ALA A 37 3.18 11.36 -31.38
C ALA A 37 4.37 12.28 -31.72
N VAL A 38 4.07 13.52 -32.08
CA VAL A 38 5.06 14.59 -32.26
C VAL A 38 4.70 15.74 -31.32
N VAL A 39 5.64 16.13 -30.46
CA VAL A 39 5.49 17.21 -29.48
C VAL A 39 6.45 18.33 -29.83
N ASN A 40 5.95 19.32 -30.56
CA ASN A 40 6.76 20.37 -31.20
C ASN A 40 7.82 19.75 -32.13
N ASN A 41 9.09 19.74 -31.73
CA ASN A 41 10.20 19.21 -32.53
C ASN A 41 10.66 17.82 -32.06
N ASP A 42 10.09 17.29 -30.98
CA ASP A 42 10.48 16.00 -30.42
C ASP A 42 9.46 14.92 -30.79
N VAL A 43 9.95 13.73 -31.11
CA VAL A 43 9.14 12.59 -31.54
C VAL A 43 9.04 11.59 -30.39
N ILE A 44 7.82 11.12 -30.12
CA ILE A 44 7.56 10.00 -29.22
C ILE A 44 7.26 8.77 -30.05
N THR A 45 7.95 7.66 -29.79
CA THR A 45 7.83 6.44 -30.60
C THR A 45 6.92 5.38 -29.97
N TYR A 46 6.53 4.36 -30.75
CA TYR A 46 5.72 3.26 -30.23
C TYR A 46 6.51 2.34 -29.27
N SER A 47 7.83 2.26 -29.37
CA SER A 47 8.63 1.54 -28.36
C SER A 47 8.59 2.25 -27.03
N GLU A 48 8.78 3.57 -26.99
CA GLU A 48 8.74 4.36 -25.75
C GLU A 48 7.40 4.23 -25.02
N VAL A 49 6.29 4.34 -25.77
CA VAL A 49 4.94 4.16 -25.18
C VAL A 49 4.80 2.77 -24.57
N ARG A 50 5.32 1.74 -25.25
CA ARG A 50 5.25 0.35 -24.81
C ARG A 50 6.13 0.09 -23.59
N ASP A 51 7.31 0.70 -23.52
CA ASP A 51 8.22 0.55 -22.40
C ASP A 51 7.63 1.17 -21.13
N VAL A 52 6.97 2.33 -21.27
CA VAL A 52 6.24 2.98 -20.16
C VAL A 52 5.01 2.17 -19.75
N SER A 53 4.24 1.61 -20.71
CA SER A 53 3.04 0.84 -20.40
C SER A 53 3.33 -0.60 -19.95
N ALA A 54 4.54 -1.15 -20.19
CA ALA A 54 4.86 -2.57 -19.99
C ALA A 54 4.55 -3.11 -18.58
N PRO A 55 4.89 -2.41 -17.46
CA PRO A 55 4.55 -2.89 -16.13
C PRO A 55 3.03 -3.02 -15.92
N SER A 56 2.26 -2.03 -16.36
CA SER A 56 0.80 -2.03 -16.29
C SER A 56 0.20 -3.10 -17.20
N GLU A 57 0.70 -3.26 -18.41
CA GLU A 57 0.26 -4.31 -19.34
C GLU A 57 0.47 -5.71 -18.76
N LYS A 58 1.59 -5.95 -18.05
CA LYS A 58 1.84 -7.23 -17.40
C LYS A 58 0.74 -7.55 -16.36
N LEU A 59 0.43 -6.59 -15.48
CA LEU A 59 -0.64 -6.76 -14.48
C LEU A 59 -2.01 -6.98 -15.13
N LEU A 60 -2.30 -6.25 -16.21
CA LEU A 60 -3.56 -6.39 -16.95
C LEU A 60 -3.68 -7.77 -17.60
N ARG A 61 -2.58 -8.33 -18.12
CA ARG A 61 -2.54 -9.70 -18.69
C ARG A 61 -2.80 -10.78 -17.65
N ASP A 62 -2.48 -10.53 -16.39
CA ASP A 62 -2.80 -11.47 -15.31
C ASP A 62 -4.29 -11.45 -14.98
N GLN A 63 -4.92 -10.27 -15.02
CA GLN A 63 -6.30 -10.03 -14.59
C GLN A 63 -7.37 -10.24 -15.66
N TYR A 64 -7.09 -9.86 -16.92
CA TYR A 64 -8.08 -9.83 -17.99
C TYR A 64 -7.75 -10.81 -19.12
N ARG A 65 -8.75 -11.22 -19.91
CA ARG A 65 -8.59 -12.09 -21.09
C ARG A 65 -9.47 -11.60 -22.24
N GLY A 66 -9.25 -12.12 -23.45
CA GLY A 66 -10.09 -11.83 -24.61
C GLY A 66 -10.12 -10.35 -25.02
N GLU A 67 -11.27 -9.87 -25.48
CA GLU A 67 -11.47 -8.50 -25.98
C GLU A 67 -11.29 -7.43 -24.89
N GLU A 68 -11.66 -7.75 -23.64
CA GLU A 68 -11.49 -6.84 -22.51
C GLU A 68 -10.00 -6.54 -22.25
N LEU A 69 -9.14 -7.56 -22.32
CA LEU A 69 -7.69 -7.39 -22.20
C LEU A 69 -7.14 -6.45 -23.28
N VAL A 70 -7.59 -6.61 -24.53
CA VAL A 70 -7.15 -5.75 -25.64
C VAL A 70 -7.53 -4.29 -25.38
N THR A 71 -8.75 -4.07 -24.90
CA THR A 71 -9.24 -2.73 -24.54
C THR A 71 -8.42 -2.12 -23.41
N LYS A 72 -8.17 -2.87 -22.33
CA LYS A 72 -7.38 -2.40 -21.18
C LYS A 72 -5.94 -2.08 -21.53
N ILE A 73 -5.30 -2.89 -22.38
CA ILE A 73 -3.96 -2.61 -22.89
C ILE A 73 -3.95 -1.33 -23.73
N LYS A 74 -4.96 -1.13 -24.58
CA LYS A 74 -5.09 0.10 -25.38
C LYS A 74 -5.24 1.33 -24.50
N GLU A 75 -6.06 1.26 -23.45
CA GLU A 75 -6.21 2.34 -22.45
C GLU A 75 -4.88 2.62 -21.74
N ALA A 76 -4.17 1.59 -21.29
CA ALA A 76 -2.87 1.75 -20.63
C ALA A 76 -1.81 2.40 -21.52
N ARG A 77 -1.79 2.04 -22.81
CA ARG A 77 -0.90 2.67 -23.81
C ARG A 77 -1.30 4.12 -24.10
N ALA A 78 -2.59 4.44 -24.13
CA ALA A 78 -3.06 5.81 -24.31
C ALA A 78 -2.64 6.69 -23.13
N GLU A 79 -2.73 6.17 -21.90
CA GLU A 79 -2.25 6.87 -20.70
C GLU A 79 -0.73 7.06 -20.71
N ALA A 80 0.03 6.01 -21.08
CA ALA A 80 1.49 6.10 -21.22
C ALA A 80 1.90 7.15 -22.27
N LEU A 81 1.22 7.19 -23.42
CA LEU A 81 1.45 8.21 -24.44
C LEU A 81 1.17 9.62 -23.90
N LYS A 82 0.08 9.80 -23.16
CA LYS A 82 -0.26 11.08 -22.55
C LYS A 82 0.81 11.52 -21.55
N ASP A 83 1.27 10.64 -20.67
CA ASP A 83 2.33 10.94 -19.70
C ASP A 83 3.65 11.33 -20.39
N LEU A 84 4.01 10.65 -21.48
CA LEU A 84 5.17 11.00 -22.30
C LEU A 84 5.05 12.39 -22.93
N ILE A 85 3.88 12.74 -23.46
CA ILE A 85 3.61 14.08 -24.01
C ILE A 85 3.72 15.14 -22.93
N ASP A 86 3.06 14.94 -21.79
CA ASP A 86 3.07 15.88 -20.65
C ASP A 86 4.50 16.09 -20.14
N ARG A 87 5.27 15.01 -19.99
CA ARG A 87 6.69 15.03 -19.62
C ARG A 87 7.51 15.86 -20.62
N GLN A 88 7.31 15.64 -21.92
CA GLN A 88 8.05 16.36 -22.95
C GLN A 88 7.77 17.86 -22.91
N LEU A 89 6.50 18.25 -22.75
CA LEU A 89 6.10 19.65 -22.61
C LEU A 89 6.75 20.32 -21.40
N ILE A 90 6.80 19.63 -20.26
CA ILE A 90 7.44 20.15 -19.03
C ILE A 90 8.95 20.33 -19.23
N VAL A 91 9.62 19.37 -19.86
CA VAL A 91 11.06 19.46 -20.14
C VAL A 91 11.37 20.60 -21.11
N GLN A 92 10.53 20.79 -22.14
CA GLN A 92 10.67 21.92 -23.06
C GLN A 92 10.44 23.26 -22.35
N ALA A 93 9.44 23.36 -21.46
CA ALA A 93 9.20 24.56 -20.67
C ALA A 93 10.41 24.90 -19.77
N PHE A 94 10.97 23.90 -19.07
CA PHE A 94 12.17 24.06 -18.24
C PHE A 94 13.35 24.62 -19.03
N LYS A 95 13.62 24.05 -20.21
CA LYS A 95 14.70 24.51 -21.09
C LYS A 95 14.43 25.92 -21.64
N LYS A 96 13.18 26.22 -22.01
CA LYS A 96 12.77 27.54 -22.53
C LYS A 96 12.96 28.65 -21.50
N GLU A 97 12.75 28.36 -20.22
CA GLU A 97 12.98 29.29 -19.11
C GLU A 97 14.47 29.45 -18.75
N GLY A 98 15.36 28.70 -19.41
CA GLY A 98 16.81 28.78 -19.19
C GLY A 98 17.30 28.04 -17.95
N TYR A 99 16.47 27.18 -17.35
CA TYR A 99 16.89 26.38 -16.21
C TYR A 99 17.84 25.26 -16.60
N GLN A 100 18.68 24.88 -15.65
CA GLN A 100 19.66 23.80 -15.79
C GLN A 100 19.68 22.97 -14.52
N ILE A 101 19.87 21.66 -14.66
CA ILE A 101 20.18 20.77 -13.55
C ILE A 101 21.70 20.65 -13.48
N PRO A 102 22.36 21.14 -12.41
CA PRO A 102 23.80 20.98 -12.29
C PRO A 102 24.20 19.50 -12.21
N ASP A 103 25.30 19.13 -12.89
CA ASP A 103 25.73 17.73 -13.04
C ASP A 103 25.89 16.97 -11.72
N HIS A 104 26.35 17.66 -10.66
CA HIS A 104 26.54 17.04 -9.35
C HIS A 104 25.24 16.50 -8.73
N TYR A 105 24.08 17.11 -9.02
CA TYR A 105 22.79 16.58 -8.57
C TYR A 105 22.45 15.27 -9.27
N LEU A 106 22.76 15.16 -10.57
CA LEU A 106 22.56 13.92 -11.33
C LEU A 106 23.53 12.83 -10.88
N ASP A 107 24.81 13.18 -10.64
CA ASP A 107 25.81 12.25 -10.13
C ASP A 107 25.42 11.70 -8.76
N GLN A 108 24.95 12.59 -7.87
CA GLN A 108 24.43 12.18 -6.56
C GLN A 108 23.21 11.29 -6.71
N ARG A 109 22.26 11.62 -7.60
CA ARG A 109 21.09 10.78 -7.85
C ARG A 109 21.48 9.37 -8.33
N VAL A 110 22.40 9.27 -9.28
CA VAL A 110 22.91 7.98 -9.76
C VAL A 110 23.62 7.22 -8.63
N HIS A 111 24.41 7.91 -7.81
CA HIS A 111 25.07 7.31 -6.65
C HIS A 111 24.05 6.75 -5.64
N ASP A 112 23.01 7.51 -5.32
CA ASP A 112 21.95 7.09 -4.40
C ASP A 112 21.22 5.86 -4.93
N ILE A 113 20.90 5.80 -6.23
CA ILE A 113 20.28 4.61 -6.85
C ILE A 113 21.18 3.38 -6.72
N ILE A 114 22.49 3.52 -6.98
CA ILE A 114 23.44 2.41 -6.86
C ILE A 114 23.50 1.92 -5.41
N ARG A 115 23.53 2.84 -4.44
CA ARG A 115 23.54 2.51 -3.01
C ARG A 115 22.25 1.79 -2.58
N GLU A 116 21.09 2.32 -2.97
CA GLU A 116 19.76 1.85 -2.52
C GLU A 116 19.31 0.57 -3.20
N ASN A 117 19.48 0.47 -4.52
CA ASN A 117 18.93 -0.63 -5.31
C ASN A 117 19.96 -1.72 -5.65
N PHE A 118 21.26 -1.41 -5.50
CA PHE A 118 22.36 -2.31 -5.88
C PHE A 118 23.39 -2.49 -4.76
N ASN A 119 23.07 -2.09 -3.52
CA ASN A 119 23.96 -2.21 -2.36
C ASN A 119 25.35 -1.58 -2.57
N GLY A 120 25.44 -0.54 -3.42
CA GLY A 120 26.70 0.11 -3.75
C GLY A 120 27.48 -0.53 -4.91
N ASP A 121 27.00 -1.64 -5.49
CA ASP A 121 27.69 -2.33 -6.58
C ASP A 121 27.39 -1.71 -7.94
N ARG A 122 28.30 -0.84 -8.39
CA ARG A 122 28.23 -0.20 -9.71
C ARG A 122 28.34 -1.20 -10.86
N ASN A 123 29.07 -2.30 -10.73
CA ASN A 123 29.23 -3.26 -11.82
C ASN A 123 27.93 -4.01 -12.07
N THR A 124 27.24 -4.41 -10.99
CA THR A 124 25.91 -5.01 -11.09
C THR A 124 24.91 -4.03 -11.71
N PHE A 125 24.93 -2.76 -11.30
CA PHE A 125 24.11 -1.72 -11.92
C PHE A 125 24.34 -1.62 -13.45
N ILE A 126 25.59 -1.51 -13.90
CA ILE A 126 25.90 -1.41 -15.34
C ILE A 126 25.46 -2.67 -16.10
N LYS A 127 25.66 -3.87 -15.54
CA LYS A 127 25.18 -5.12 -16.14
C LYS A 127 23.66 -5.16 -16.25
N THR A 128 22.93 -4.63 -15.27
CA THR A 128 21.46 -4.52 -15.31
C THR A 128 21.01 -3.58 -16.43
N LEU A 129 21.65 -2.42 -16.61
CA LEU A 129 21.35 -1.53 -17.72
C LEU A 129 21.58 -2.22 -19.07
N GLN A 130 22.71 -2.91 -19.23
CA GLN A 130 23.03 -3.66 -20.46
C GLN A 130 22.02 -4.78 -20.74
N ALA A 131 21.57 -5.51 -19.71
CA ALA A 131 20.55 -6.54 -19.84
C ALA A 131 19.18 -5.99 -20.26
N GLN A 132 18.94 -4.70 -20.03
CA GLN A 132 17.75 -3.97 -20.47
C GLN A 132 17.97 -3.20 -21.78
N THR A 133 19.11 -3.43 -22.46
CA THR A 133 19.48 -2.70 -23.69
C THR A 133 19.55 -1.19 -23.49
N PHE A 134 19.94 -0.75 -22.29
CA PHE A 134 20.02 0.65 -21.92
C PHE A 134 21.48 1.06 -21.64
N THR A 135 21.88 2.23 -22.13
CA THR A 135 23.20 2.80 -21.86
C THR A 135 23.17 3.66 -20.59
N LEU A 136 24.35 3.88 -19.98
CA LEU A 136 24.47 4.82 -18.86
C LEU A 136 24.09 6.25 -19.28
N GLY A 137 24.34 6.63 -20.53
CA GLY A 137 23.98 7.94 -21.08
C GLY A 137 22.46 8.12 -21.16
N GLU A 138 21.75 7.13 -21.68
CA GLU A 138 20.28 7.14 -21.72
C GLU A 138 19.68 7.13 -20.32
N PHE A 139 20.29 6.39 -19.39
CA PHE A 139 19.88 6.42 -17.99
C PHE A 139 20.04 7.78 -17.34
N ARG A 140 21.18 8.43 -17.55
CA ARG A 140 21.43 9.79 -17.07
C ARG A 140 20.43 10.78 -17.68
N LYS A 141 20.12 10.65 -18.97
CA LYS A 141 19.10 11.47 -19.64
C LYS A 141 17.72 11.27 -19.01
N LEU A 142 17.30 10.02 -18.82
CA LEU A 142 16.03 9.66 -18.20
C LEU A 142 15.90 10.22 -16.78
N GLU A 143 16.92 10.05 -15.93
CA GLU A 143 16.91 10.60 -14.57
C GLU A 143 16.92 12.12 -14.57
N THR A 144 17.64 12.76 -15.49
CA THR A 144 17.62 14.23 -15.66
C THR A 144 16.21 14.71 -15.98
N GLU A 145 15.51 14.06 -16.92
CA GLU A 145 14.14 14.42 -17.29
C GLU A 145 13.16 14.25 -16.12
N LYS A 146 13.31 13.18 -15.31
CA LYS A 146 12.52 12.98 -14.08
C LYS A 146 12.77 14.09 -13.06
N MET A 147 14.03 14.48 -12.86
CA MET A 147 14.40 15.57 -11.94
C MET A 147 13.82 16.91 -12.40
N ILE A 148 13.85 17.18 -13.71
CA ILE A 148 13.22 18.37 -14.30
C ILE A 148 11.71 18.38 -14.01
N VAL A 149 11.02 17.27 -14.27
CA VAL A 149 9.57 17.18 -14.01
C VAL A 149 9.27 17.40 -12.53
N GLN A 150 10.02 16.77 -11.63
CA GLN A 150 9.84 16.94 -10.19
C GLN A 150 10.07 18.39 -9.77
N ALA A 151 11.15 19.04 -10.24
CA ALA A 151 11.46 20.43 -9.94
C ALA A 151 10.37 21.39 -10.46
N MET A 152 9.91 21.19 -11.70
CA MET A 152 8.85 22.00 -12.30
C MET A 152 7.50 21.80 -11.60
N ARG A 153 7.17 20.57 -11.20
CA ARG A 153 5.99 20.29 -10.38
C ARG A 153 6.08 21.03 -9.06
N HIS A 154 7.18 20.95 -8.32
CA HIS A 154 7.34 21.69 -7.07
C HIS A 154 7.21 23.21 -7.27
N LYS A 155 7.86 23.77 -8.29
CA LYS A 155 7.76 25.21 -8.63
C LYS A 155 6.32 25.63 -8.93
N ASN A 156 5.58 24.83 -9.71
CA ASN A 156 4.20 25.15 -10.09
C ASN A 156 3.18 24.74 -9.01
N VAL A 157 3.59 24.02 -7.97
CA VAL A 157 2.77 23.59 -6.82
C VAL A 157 2.94 24.55 -5.63
N GLU A 158 3.84 25.54 -5.67
CA GLU A 158 3.93 26.55 -4.60
C GLU A 158 2.73 27.52 -4.61
N VAL A 159 1.86 27.32 -3.59
CA VAL A 159 0.76 28.15 -3.08
C VAL A 159 -0.53 28.19 -3.90
N ASN A 160 -1.19 27.04 -4.10
CA ASN A 160 -2.66 27.05 -4.23
C ASN A 160 -3.37 25.99 -3.39
N THR A 161 -2.80 25.67 -2.23
CA THR A 161 -3.48 24.96 -1.14
C THR A 161 -3.31 25.71 0.17
N ILE A 162 -3.68 27.00 0.20
CA ILE A 162 -4.26 27.54 1.43
C ILE A 162 -5.58 26.79 1.60
N VAL A 163 -5.53 25.63 2.27
CA VAL A 163 -6.75 24.97 2.73
C VAL A 163 -7.33 25.92 3.75
N SER A 164 -8.36 26.68 3.33
CA SER A 164 -8.92 27.68 4.22
C SER A 164 -9.39 27.03 5.53
N PRO A 165 -9.34 27.73 6.66
CA PRO A 165 -9.85 27.20 7.93
C PRO A 165 -11.25 26.60 7.79
N ASN A 166 -12.10 27.16 6.91
CA ASN A 166 -13.42 26.63 6.62
C ASN A 166 -13.38 25.28 5.90
N LYS A 167 -12.47 25.06 4.93
CA LYS A 167 -12.31 23.75 4.28
C LYS A 167 -11.78 22.69 5.24
N ILE A 168 -10.90 23.06 6.17
CA ILE A 168 -10.44 22.16 7.24
C ILE A 168 -11.61 21.82 8.17
N GLN A 169 -12.38 22.82 8.58
CA GLN A 169 -13.53 22.63 9.46
C GLN A 169 -14.64 21.81 8.80
N ASP A 170 -14.90 22.03 7.50
CA ASP A 170 -15.87 21.26 6.73
C ASP A 170 -15.43 19.83 6.49
N TYR A 171 -14.15 19.60 6.19
CA TYR A 171 -13.60 18.26 6.07
C TYR A 171 -13.67 17.53 7.41
N TYR A 172 -13.26 18.18 8.50
CA TYR A 172 -13.34 17.64 9.85
C TYR A 172 -14.79 17.34 10.26
N ARG A 173 -15.74 18.23 9.99
CA ARG A 173 -17.18 17.98 10.25
C ARG A 173 -17.70 16.78 9.48
N LYS A 174 -17.31 16.64 8.20
CA LYS A 174 -17.75 15.54 7.32
C LYS A 174 -17.10 14.20 7.66
N HIS A 175 -15.93 14.21 8.31
CA HIS A 175 -15.14 13.02 8.64
C HIS A 175 -14.90 12.90 10.16
N ALA A 176 -15.76 13.50 10.99
CA ALA A 176 -15.56 13.59 12.44
C ALA A 176 -15.42 12.21 13.09
N ALA A 177 -16.08 11.19 12.53
CA ALA A 177 -15.99 9.80 12.97
C ALA A 177 -14.59 9.20 12.76
N ASP A 178 -13.86 9.63 11.72
CA ASP A 178 -12.50 9.15 11.40
C ASP A 178 -11.45 9.73 12.35
N PHE A 179 -11.75 10.87 12.97
CA PHE A 179 -10.88 11.59 13.91
C PHE A 179 -11.32 11.48 15.37
N THR A 180 -12.39 10.73 15.65
CA THR A 180 -12.81 10.42 17.02
C THR A 180 -12.20 9.08 17.41
N SER A 181 -11.34 9.06 18.43
CA SER A 181 -10.89 7.80 19.02
C SER A 181 -12.12 7.01 19.47
N LYS A 182 -12.23 5.75 19.02
CA LYS A 182 -13.34 4.85 19.39
C LYS A 182 -13.54 4.89 20.90
N GLU A 183 -14.79 5.04 21.32
CA GLU A 183 -15.10 5.02 22.75
C GLU A 183 -14.74 3.65 23.32
N GLN A 184 -13.93 3.65 24.37
CA GLN A 184 -13.44 2.47 25.05
C GLN A 184 -13.81 2.50 26.53
N VAL A 185 -14.17 1.33 27.06
CA VAL A 185 -14.37 1.13 28.50
C VAL A 185 -13.40 0.07 29.02
N LYS A 186 -12.81 0.31 30.19
CA LYS A 186 -12.05 -0.73 30.90
C LYS A 186 -13.04 -1.57 31.71
N LEU A 187 -13.18 -2.84 31.37
CA LEU A 187 -14.28 -3.69 31.85
C LEU A 187 -13.76 -4.83 32.72
N ARG A 188 -14.46 -5.08 33.83
CA ARG A 188 -14.45 -6.39 34.50
C ARG A 188 -15.79 -7.08 34.36
N MET A 189 -15.79 -8.41 34.24
CA MET A 189 -17.00 -9.20 34.06
C MET A 189 -16.95 -10.50 34.86
N ILE A 190 -18.10 -10.87 35.44
CA ILE A 190 -18.36 -12.18 36.02
C ILE A 190 -19.41 -12.85 35.14
N MET A 191 -19.13 -14.07 34.68
CA MET A 191 -20.09 -14.89 33.94
C MET A 191 -20.48 -16.10 34.77
N VAL A 192 -21.76 -16.33 34.95
CA VAL A 192 -22.33 -17.53 35.54
C VAL A 192 -23.06 -18.27 34.43
N SER A 193 -22.61 -19.48 34.09
CA SER A 193 -23.21 -20.26 33.01
C SER A 193 -24.57 -20.77 33.45
N ALA A 194 -25.62 -20.50 32.67
CA ALA A 194 -26.82 -21.30 32.81
C ALA A 194 -26.61 -22.57 31.99
N GLY A 195 -26.00 -23.59 32.60
CA GLY A 195 -26.02 -24.94 32.02
C GLY A 195 -27.45 -25.36 31.65
N THR A 196 -27.59 -26.40 30.83
CA THR A 196 -28.88 -26.80 30.22
C THR A 196 -29.96 -27.28 31.21
N SER A 197 -29.70 -27.36 32.52
CA SER A 197 -30.58 -28.06 33.47
C SER A 197 -30.98 -27.27 34.73
N ASP A 198 -30.20 -26.26 35.18
CA ASP A 198 -30.48 -25.53 36.44
C ASP A 198 -30.40 -24.01 36.28
N ARG A 199 -31.33 -23.44 35.52
CA ARG A 199 -31.40 -21.99 35.30
C ARG A 199 -31.72 -21.22 36.59
N ALA A 200 -32.56 -21.79 37.46
CA ALA A 200 -33.01 -21.13 38.69
C ALA A 200 -31.87 -21.02 39.71
N GLY A 201 -31.09 -22.09 39.92
CA GLY A 201 -29.92 -22.08 40.79
C GLY A 201 -28.84 -21.12 40.29
N GLN A 202 -28.58 -21.09 38.98
CA GLN A 202 -27.57 -20.20 38.40
C GLN A 202 -27.97 -18.73 38.49
N LYS A 203 -29.27 -18.43 38.33
CA LYS A 203 -29.79 -17.08 38.58
C LYS A 203 -29.65 -16.69 40.05
N ALA A 204 -30.01 -17.58 40.97
CA ALA A 204 -29.86 -17.34 42.41
C ALA A 204 -28.39 -17.12 42.80
N MET A 205 -27.46 -17.83 42.17
CA MET A 205 -26.02 -17.61 42.35
C MET A 205 -25.59 -16.22 41.86
N ALA A 206 -26.05 -15.79 40.68
CA ALA A 206 -25.78 -14.44 40.19
C ALA A 206 -26.36 -13.36 41.12
N GLU A 207 -27.55 -13.57 41.69
CA GLU A 207 -28.17 -12.68 42.68
C GLU A 207 -27.38 -12.63 43.99
N GLU A 208 -26.86 -13.78 44.45
CA GLU A 208 -25.99 -13.85 45.63
C GLU A 208 -24.68 -13.07 45.41
N ILE A 209 -24.04 -13.25 44.25
CA ILE A 209 -22.82 -12.51 43.88
C ILE A 209 -23.11 -11.01 43.86
N LEU A 210 -24.21 -10.58 43.22
CA LEU A 210 -24.59 -9.17 43.18
C LEU A 210 -24.84 -8.60 44.59
N GLY A 211 -25.48 -9.37 45.48
CA GLY A 211 -25.67 -8.98 46.87
C GLY A 211 -24.35 -8.80 47.63
N LYS A 212 -23.40 -9.72 47.45
CA LYS A 212 -22.05 -9.61 48.04
C LYS A 212 -21.29 -8.38 47.52
N LEU A 213 -21.37 -8.11 46.23
CA LEU A 213 -20.78 -6.92 45.62
C LEU A 213 -21.42 -5.63 46.14
N GLY A 214 -22.74 -5.62 46.34
CA GLY A 214 -23.48 -4.52 46.96
C GLY A 214 -23.05 -4.24 48.40
N ASN A 215 -22.63 -5.28 49.13
CA ASN A 215 -22.10 -5.19 50.50
C ASN A 215 -20.59 -4.86 50.56
N GLY A 216 -19.95 -4.55 49.43
CA GLY A 216 -18.56 -4.13 49.36
C GLY A 216 -17.53 -5.24 49.16
N ALA A 217 -17.95 -6.45 48.79
CA ALA A 217 -17.00 -7.50 48.39
C ALA A 217 -16.19 -7.07 47.14
N GLY A 218 -14.91 -7.44 47.09
CA GLY A 218 -14.03 -7.18 45.95
C GLY A 218 -14.51 -7.90 44.68
N PHE A 219 -14.65 -7.17 43.58
CA PHE A 219 -15.15 -7.71 42.31
C PHE A 219 -14.23 -8.78 41.72
N ASP A 220 -12.93 -8.53 41.77
CA ASP A 220 -11.86 -9.44 41.40
C ASP A 220 -11.94 -10.76 42.17
N ARG A 221 -12.19 -10.70 43.47
CA ARG A 221 -12.33 -11.88 44.31
C ARG A 221 -13.61 -12.67 44.00
N MET A 222 -14.73 -11.98 43.79
CA MET A 222 -15.97 -12.65 43.37
C MET A 222 -15.82 -13.30 42.00
N ALA A 223 -15.12 -12.65 41.07
CA ALA A 223 -14.82 -13.20 39.76
C ALA A 223 -13.96 -14.46 39.87
N GLN A 224 -12.89 -14.45 40.66
CA GLN A 224 -12.04 -15.63 40.86
C GLN A 224 -12.77 -16.83 41.46
N ILE A 225 -13.74 -16.59 42.35
CA ILE A 225 -14.49 -17.65 43.04
C ILE A 225 -15.61 -18.21 42.15
N TYR A 226 -16.35 -17.34 41.46
CA TYR A 226 -17.64 -17.70 40.86
C TYR A 226 -17.70 -17.59 39.34
N SER A 227 -16.80 -16.85 38.69
CA SER A 227 -16.87 -16.67 37.25
C SER A 227 -16.48 -17.96 36.51
N GLU A 228 -17.21 -18.27 35.47
CA GLU A 228 -16.91 -19.36 34.53
C GLU A 228 -16.30 -18.84 33.21
N ASP A 229 -16.05 -17.54 33.09
CA ASP A 229 -15.35 -16.96 31.95
C ASP A 229 -13.83 -17.19 31.99
N SER A 230 -13.19 -17.16 30.82
CA SER A 230 -11.75 -17.25 30.60
C SER A 230 -10.90 -16.28 31.42
N THR A 231 -11.46 -15.12 31.81
CA THR A 231 -10.76 -14.10 32.62
C THR A 231 -10.89 -14.31 34.13
N ARG A 232 -11.51 -15.41 34.59
CA ARG A 232 -11.70 -15.76 36.02
C ARG A 232 -10.43 -15.57 36.84
N ASP A 233 -9.33 -16.16 36.39
CA ASP A 233 -8.07 -16.17 37.13
C ASP A 233 -7.42 -14.76 37.18
N LEU A 234 -7.81 -13.87 36.27
CA LEU A 234 -7.43 -12.44 36.24
C LEU A 234 -8.42 -11.54 37.01
N GLY A 235 -9.31 -12.13 37.80
CA GLY A 235 -10.35 -11.40 38.53
C GLY A 235 -11.39 -10.77 37.60
N GLY A 236 -11.67 -11.42 36.46
CA GLY A 236 -12.63 -10.98 35.48
C GLY A 236 -12.16 -9.79 34.63
N ASP A 237 -10.86 -9.49 34.57
CA ASP A 237 -10.34 -8.34 33.81
C ASP A 237 -10.34 -8.58 32.30
N TRP A 238 -11.21 -7.86 31.59
CA TRP A 238 -11.32 -7.87 30.13
C TRP A 238 -10.47 -6.77 29.46
N GLY A 239 -9.79 -5.94 30.25
CA GLY A 239 -9.00 -4.83 29.74
C GLY A 239 -9.86 -3.73 29.11
N TRP A 240 -9.29 -3.03 28.12
CA TRP A 240 -9.97 -1.97 27.37
C TRP A 240 -10.75 -2.57 26.21
N ILE A 241 -12.06 -2.32 26.20
CA ILE A 241 -13.00 -2.85 25.20
C ILE A 241 -13.51 -1.70 24.33
N ASP A 242 -13.38 -1.87 23.02
CA ASP A 242 -13.94 -0.96 22.02
C ASP A 242 -15.46 -1.10 21.93
N ARG A 243 -16.13 0.02 21.65
CA ARG A 243 -17.52 -0.02 21.20
C ARG A 243 -17.62 -0.82 19.89
N GLY A 244 -18.54 -1.76 19.83
CA GLY A 244 -18.74 -2.72 18.75
C GLY A 244 -18.16 -4.12 19.02
N THR A 245 -17.43 -4.33 20.11
CA THR A 245 -16.80 -5.64 20.43
C THR A 245 -17.72 -6.58 21.19
N LEU A 246 -18.62 -6.06 22.03
CA LEU A 246 -19.51 -6.87 22.87
C LEU A 246 -20.84 -7.15 22.16
N THR A 247 -21.57 -8.17 22.61
CA THR A 247 -22.96 -8.37 22.19
C THR A 247 -23.83 -7.19 22.64
N ALA A 248 -24.84 -6.84 21.83
CA ALA A 248 -25.64 -5.63 22.05
C ALA A 248 -26.18 -5.45 23.50
N PRO A 249 -26.64 -6.49 24.21
CA PRO A 249 -27.08 -6.34 25.60
C PRO A 249 -25.95 -5.96 26.57
N LEU A 250 -24.78 -6.61 26.45
CA LEU A 250 -23.61 -6.34 27.29
C LEU A 250 -23.02 -4.99 26.97
N GLU A 251 -22.94 -4.63 25.69
CA GLU A 251 -22.42 -3.34 25.25
C GLU A 251 -23.27 -2.19 25.80
N LYS A 252 -24.60 -2.28 25.68
CA LYS A 252 -25.51 -1.26 26.19
C LYS A 252 -25.28 -1.00 27.67
N VAL A 253 -25.06 -2.04 28.46
CA VAL A 253 -24.78 -1.93 29.89
C VAL A 253 -23.38 -1.38 30.13
N ALA A 254 -22.34 -1.97 29.54
CA ALA A 254 -20.95 -1.54 29.70
C ALA A 254 -20.75 -0.06 29.38
N PHE A 255 -21.37 0.43 28.31
CA PHE A 255 -21.23 1.82 27.90
C PHE A 255 -22.19 2.79 28.59
N SER A 256 -23.25 2.34 29.26
CA SER A 256 -24.13 3.22 30.07
C SER A 256 -23.77 3.23 31.56
N LEU A 257 -23.00 2.25 32.03
CA LEU A 257 -22.62 2.14 33.43
C LEU A 257 -21.67 3.27 33.86
N ARG A 258 -21.94 3.83 35.03
CA ARG A 258 -21.07 4.84 35.65
C ARG A 258 -19.75 4.21 36.09
N LEU A 259 -18.67 4.97 36.01
CA LEU A 259 -17.34 4.54 36.48
C LEU A 259 -17.41 4.05 37.93
N GLY A 260 -16.79 2.89 38.17
CA GLY A 260 -16.72 2.22 39.46
C GLY A 260 -18.01 1.52 39.90
N LYS A 261 -19.11 1.60 39.15
CA LYS A 261 -20.37 0.92 39.50
C LYS A 261 -20.41 -0.50 38.95
N VAL A 262 -21.16 -1.34 39.65
CA VAL A 262 -21.49 -2.71 39.27
C VAL A 262 -22.88 -2.69 38.62
N SER A 263 -23.07 -3.45 37.53
CA SER A 263 -24.34 -3.56 36.84
C SER A 263 -25.33 -4.46 37.58
N ASN A 264 -26.60 -4.39 37.20
CA ASN A 264 -27.53 -5.50 37.45
C ASN A 264 -27.12 -6.73 36.63
N ILE A 265 -27.77 -7.87 36.88
CA ILE A 265 -27.56 -9.09 36.11
C ILE A 265 -28.07 -8.88 34.67
N VAL A 266 -27.22 -9.21 33.71
CA VAL A 266 -27.52 -9.17 32.27
C VAL A 266 -27.60 -10.60 31.76
N GLU A 267 -28.72 -10.96 31.14
CA GLU A 267 -28.93 -12.31 30.60
C GLU A 267 -28.63 -12.34 29.10
N VAL A 268 -27.68 -13.18 28.67
CA VAL A 268 -27.30 -13.33 27.25
C VAL A 268 -27.01 -14.78 26.91
N GLY A 269 -27.67 -15.31 25.88
CA GLY A 269 -27.39 -16.66 25.37
C GLY A 269 -27.58 -17.77 26.40
N GLY A 270 -28.45 -17.55 27.40
CA GLY A 270 -28.62 -18.45 28.52
C GLY A 270 -27.86 -18.00 29.78
N ASN A 271 -26.68 -17.41 29.64
CA ASN A 271 -25.78 -17.07 30.75
C ASN A 271 -26.16 -15.77 31.47
N TYR A 272 -25.65 -15.62 32.69
CA TYR A 272 -25.82 -14.43 33.53
C TYR A 272 -24.50 -13.67 33.68
N TYR A 273 -24.52 -12.37 33.41
CA TYR A 273 -23.35 -11.51 33.45
C TYR A 273 -23.51 -10.38 34.46
N ILE A 274 -22.46 -10.08 35.20
CA ILE A 274 -22.36 -8.90 36.06
C ILE A 274 -21.10 -8.14 35.62
N LEU A 275 -21.26 -6.84 35.37
CA LEU A 275 -20.21 -6.00 34.79
C LEU A 275 -19.79 -4.92 35.79
N LYS A 276 -18.52 -4.52 35.73
CA LYS A 276 -18.00 -3.33 36.41
C LYS A 276 -17.10 -2.56 35.47
N VAL A 277 -17.33 -1.25 35.36
CA VAL A 277 -16.53 -0.39 34.48
C VAL A 277 -15.54 0.40 35.31
N GLU A 278 -14.25 0.19 35.06
CA GLU A 278 -13.14 0.77 35.84
C GLU A 278 -12.50 1.99 35.17
N GLY A 279 -12.76 2.18 33.88
CA GLY A 279 -12.20 3.29 33.10
C GLY A 279 -13.02 3.57 31.85
N ARG A 280 -12.95 4.80 31.35
CA ARG A 280 -13.54 5.19 30.08
C ARG A 280 -12.59 6.17 29.39
N ARG A 281 -12.36 5.98 28.09
CA ARG A 281 -11.53 6.88 27.28
C ARG A 281 -12.01 6.87 25.83
N GLY A 282 -11.67 7.91 25.08
CA GLY A 282 -12.22 8.10 23.75
C GLY A 282 -13.71 8.40 23.76
N GLY A 283 -14.29 8.62 22.58
CA GLY A 283 -15.56 9.34 22.45
C GLY A 283 -15.39 10.83 22.77
N VAL A 284 -15.91 11.70 21.92
CA VAL A 284 -15.94 13.14 22.22
C VAL A 284 -16.97 13.40 23.31
N ASP A 285 -16.52 13.75 24.52
CA ASP A 285 -17.32 14.58 25.41
C ASP A 285 -17.41 15.97 24.77
N ALA A 286 -18.51 16.20 24.04
CA ALA A 286 -18.81 17.48 23.38
C ALA A 286 -18.78 18.68 24.36
N GLY A 287 -18.80 18.45 25.68
CA GLY A 287 -18.71 19.48 26.71
C GLY A 287 -17.30 19.99 27.04
N THR A 288 -16.24 19.25 26.69
CA THR A 288 -14.87 19.58 27.15
C THR A 288 -14.11 20.47 26.14
N LEU A 289 -14.42 20.37 24.85
CA LEU A 289 -13.72 21.13 23.78
C LEU A 289 -14.22 22.58 23.62
N ALA A 290 -15.39 22.92 24.16
CA ALA A 290 -15.92 24.28 24.14
C ALA A 290 -15.23 25.23 25.14
N ARG A 291 -14.46 24.69 26.11
CA ARG A 291 -13.76 25.50 27.13
C ARG A 291 -12.31 25.82 26.78
N GLN A 292 -11.71 25.11 25.82
CA GLN A 292 -10.30 25.31 25.42
C GLN A 292 -10.12 26.17 24.15
N SER A 293 -11.22 26.58 23.51
CA SER A 293 -11.21 27.34 22.26
C SER A 293 -11.65 28.80 22.41
N ALA A 294 -11.88 29.28 23.64
CA ALA A 294 -12.08 30.71 23.89
C ALA A 294 -10.71 31.40 23.98
N PRO A 295 -10.34 32.29 23.03
CA PRO A 295 -9.14 33.10 23.18
C PRO A 295 -9.31 34.03 24.37
N GLU A 296 -8.38 33.92 25.32
CA GLU A 296 -8.21 34.85 26.42
C GLU A 296 -7.96 36.24 25.81
N SER A 297 -8.95 37.12 25.93
CA SER A 297 -8.87 38.49 25.46
C SER A 297 -7.80 39.22 26.28
N LEU A 298 -6.67 39.52 25.64
CA LEU A 298 -5.63 40.39 26.17
C LEU A 298 -6.21 41.80 26.43
N HIS A 299 -6.17 42.21 27.68
CA HIS A 299 -6.22 43.62 28.10
C HIS A 299 -4.82 44.21 28.12
#